data_AF-A0A5J6HW46-F1
#
_entry.id   AF-A0A5J6HW46-F1
#
_cell.length_a   1.000
_cell.length_b   1.000
_cell.length_c   1.000
_cell.angle_alpha   90.00
_cell.angle_beta   90.00
_cell.angle_gamma   90.00
#
_symmetry.space_group_name_H-M   'P 1'
#
loop_
_entity.id
_entity.type
_entity.pdbx_description
1 polymer ?
#
loop_
_entity_poly.entity_id
_entity_poly.type
_entity_poly.pdbx_seq_one_letter_code
_entity_poly.pdbx_strand_id
1 'polypeptide(L)' 'MNGATGPVKLRSRNGGVHVEDAKGGGIDTRTTNGEVTIRTATPQNITARTTSGGLTAWICRPRTVP' A
#
# COMPACT_ATOMS: atom_id res chain seq x y z
N MET A 1 -4.92 4.02 6.01
CA MET A 1 -5.97 3.04 5.67
C MET A 1 -5.59 1.71 6.30
N ASN A 2 -6.48 1.07 7.05
CA ASN A 2 -6.23 -0.24 7.66
C ASN A 2 -7.37 -1.21 7.29
N GLY A 3 -7.04 -2.46 6.96
CA GLY A 3 -8.00 -3.57 6.88
C GLY A 3 -8.98 -3.52 5.73
N ALA A 4 -8.67 -2.78 4.66
CA ALA A 4 -9.54 -2.62 3.50
C ALA A 4 -9.77 -3.97 2.79
N THR A 5 -11.03 -4.31 2.50
CA THR A 5 -11.39 -5.48 1.70
C THR A 5 -11.89 -5.03 0.32
N GLY A 6 -11.16 -5.43 -0.73
CA GLY A 6 -11.39 -4.98 -2.11
C GLY A 6 -10.37 -3.94 -2.60
N PRO A 7 -10.59 -3.33 -3.80
CA PRO A 7 -9.63 -2.41 -4.41
C PRO A 7 -9.39 -1.15 -3.55
N VAL A 8 -8.12 -0.79 -3.37
CA VAL A 8 -7.73 0.41 -2.62
C VAL A 8 -7.18 1.46 -3.57
N LYS A 9 -7.77 2.67 -3.58
CA LYS A 9 -7.28 3.80 -4.37
C LYS A 9 -7.08 5.04 -3.50
N LEU A 10 -5.83 5.50 -3.38
CA LEU A 10 -5.50 6.65 -2.51
C LEU A 10 -4.77 7.74 -3.30
N ARG A 11 -5.13 9.00 -3.02
CA ARG A 11 -4.48 10.19 -3.60
C ARG A 11 -4.16 11.21 -2.52
N SER A 12 -2.91 11.63 -2.47
CA SER A 12 -2.44 12.72 -1.60
C SER A 12 -1.64 13.73 -2.43
N ARG A 13 -1.62 15.00 -2.00
CA ARG A 13 -0.83 16.06 -2.64
C ARG A 13 0.33 16.50 -1.77
N ASN A 14 0.05 16.77 -0.50
CA ASN A 14 1.02 17.13 0.53
C ASN A 14 0.71 16.28 1.77
N GLY A 15 1.45 15.18 1.97
CA GLY A 15 1.22 14.23 3.06
C GLY A 15 1.49 12.78 2.65
N GLY A 16 1.89 11.97 3.62
CA GLY A 16 2.18 10.56 3.42
C GLY A 16 0.93 9.70 3.23
N VAL A 17 1.10 8.54 2.61
CA VAL A 17 0.07 7.51 2.41
C VAL A 17 0.50 6.26 3.15
N HIS A 18 -0.33 5.81 4.11
CA HIS A 18 -0.09 4.58 4.86
C HIS A 18 -1.20 3.57 4.63
N VAL A 19 -0.86 2.38 4.15
CA VAL A 19 -1.78 1.27 3.86
C VAL A 19 -1.33 0.02 4.62
N GLU A 20 -2.22 -0.52 5.44
CA GLU A 20 -1.99 -1.75 6.20
C GLU A 20 -3.13 -2.75 5.99
N ASP A 21 -2.79 -4.03 5.93
CA ASP A 21 -3.74 -5.16 5.92
C ASP A 21 -4.85 -5.08 4.87
N ALA A 22 -4.61 -4.40 3.76
CA ALA A 22 -5.50 -4.41 2.61
C ALA A 22 -5.49 -5.79 1.95
N LYS A 23 -6.68 -6.33 1.63
CA LYS A 23 -6.87 -7.69 1.11
C LYS A 23 -7.94 -7.70 0.03
N GLY A 24 -7.86 -8.67 -0.89
CA GLY A 24 -8.97 -8.96 -1.81
C GLY A 24 -9.14 -7.97 -2.96
N GLY A 25 -8.17 -7.07 -3.17
CA GLY A 25 -8.13 -6.17 -4.33
C GLY A 25 -6.78 -5.47 -4.46
N GLY A 26 -6.41 -5.11 -5.68
CA GLY A 26 -5.15 -4.40 -5.91
C GLY A 26 -5.09 -3.04 -5.21
N ILE A 27 -3.88 -2.54 -4.97
CA ILE A 27 -3.62 -1.24 -4.36
C ILE A 27 -3.11 -0.27 -5.44
N ASP A 28 -3.74 0.88 -5.59
CA ASP A 28 -3.31 2.00 -6.45
C ASP A 28 -3.15 3.28 -5.60
N THR A 29 -1.91 3.66 -5.30
CA THR A 29 -1.61 4.86 -4.52
C THR A 29 -0.82 5.89 -5.31
N ARG A 30 -1.20 7.17 -5.18
CA ARG A 30 -0.48 8.29 -5.77
C ARG A 30 -0.29 9.41 -4.77
N THR A 31 0.95 9.87 -4.61
CA THR A 31 1.26 11.11 -3.89
C THR A 31 2.18 12.02 -4.71
N THR A 32 2.12 13.32 -4.45
CA THR A 32 3.02 14.31 -5.05
C THR A 32 4.18 14.60 -4.11
N ASN A 33 3.89 15.08 -2.89
CA ASN A 33 4.89 15.36 -1.87
C ASN A 33 4.57 14.54 -0.60
N GLY A 34 5.27 13.43 -0.40
CA GLY A 34 5.06 12.59 0.77
C GLY A 34 5.56 11.16 0.61
N GLU A 35 5.70 10.49 1.75
CA GLU A 35 6.11 9.08 1.82
C GLU A 35 4.92 8.14 1.56
N VAL A 36 5.17 7.04 0.85
CA VAL A 36 4.18 5.97 0.64
C VAL A 36 4.68 4.70 1.32
N THR A 37 3.93 4.24 2.32
CA THR A 37 4.20 3.00 3.05
C THR A 37 3.04 2.04 2.87
N ILE A 38 3.34 0.85 2.32
CA ILE A 38 2.34 -0.20 2.08
C ILE A 38 2.82 -1.48 2.78
N ARG A 39 1.96 -2.04 3.63
CA ARG A 39 2.17 -3.31 4.33
C ARG A 39 0.98 -4.22 4.07
N THR A 40 1.21 -5.38 3.45
CA THR A 40 0.17 -6.38 3.22
C THR A 40 0.64 -7.77 3.63
N ALA A 41 -0.27 -8.56 4.19
CA ALA A 41 -0.07 -9.98 4.47
C ALA A 41 -0.45 -10.89 3.29
N THR A 42 -1.15 -10.35 2.28
CA THR A 42 -1.64 -11.13 1.14
C THR A 42 -0.97 -10.63 -0.13
N PRO A 43 -0.31 -11.53 -0.91
CA PRO A 43 0.18 -11.17 -2.23
C PRO A 43 -0.95 -10.65 -3.11
N GLN A 44 -0.79 -9.44 -3.63
CA GLN A 44 -1.75 -8.78 -4.52
C GLN A 44 -1.04 -7.76 -5.39
N ASN A 45 -1.72 -7.26 -6.41
CA ASN A 45 -1.12 -6.26 -7.28
C ASN A 45 -0.99 -4.91 -6.56
N ILE A 46 0.19 -4.30 -6.60
CA ILE A 46 0.48 -3.02 -5.94
C ILE A 46 1.08 -2.07 -6.97
N THR A 47 0.39 -0.96 -7.22
CA THR A 47 0.89 0.18 -7.98
C THR A 47 0.99 1.37 -7.03
N ALA A 48 2.20 1.89 -6.86
CA ALA A 48 2.46 3.05 -6.00
C ALA A 48 3.32 4.06 -6.76
N ARG A 49 2.94 5.34 -6.72
CA ARG A 49 3.65 6.44 -7.41
C ARG A 49 3.83 7.62 -6.47
N THR A 50 5.08 8.07 -6.33
CA THR A 50 5.42 9.34 -5.67
C THR A 50 6.21 10.24 -6.62
N THR A 51 6.02 11.55 -6.52
CA THR A 51 6.80 12.52 -7.31
C THR A 51 8.01 13.02 -6.50
N SER A 52 7.84 13.25 -5.21
CA SER A 52 8.89 13.67 -4.29
C SER A 52 8.59 13.08 -2.90
N GLY A 53 9.42 12.11 -2.49
CA GLY A 53 9.26 11.38 -1.24
C GLY A 53 9.75 9.93 -1.34
N GLY A 54 9.71 9.20 -0.24
CA GLY A 54 10.05 7.78 -0.18
C GLY A 54 8.89 6.87 -0.61
N LEU A 55 9.22 5.70 -1.13
CA LEU A 55 8.24 4.64 -1.39
C LEU A 55 8.78 3.33 -0.83
N THR A 56 8.01 2.72 0.06
CA THR A 56 8.36 1.45 0.67
C THR A 56 7.16 0.51 0.64
N ALA A 57 7.37 -0.70 0.14
CA ALA A 57 6.36 -1.74 0.08
C ALA A 57 6.89 -3.01 0.74
N TRP A 58 6.17 -3.50 1.74
CA TRP A 58 6.45 -4.75 2.44
C TRP A 58 5.31 -5.73 2.22
N ILE A 59 5.66 -6.91 1.71
CA ILE A 59 4.75 -8.04 1.65
C ILE A 59 5.18 -9.01 2.74
N CYS A 60 4.41 -9.06 3.81
CA CYS A 60 4.59 -10.05 4.85
C CYS A 60 4.09 -11.38 4.29
N ARG A 61 4.99 -12.30 3.97
CA ARG A 61 4.59 -13.65 3.60
C ARG A 61 4.20 -14.39 4.89
N PRO A 62 2.93 -14.83 5.04
CA PRO A 62 2.58 -15.67 6.17
C PRO A 62 3.43 -16.94 6.08
N ARG A 63 4.03 -17.32 7.22
CA ARG A 63 4.76 -18.58 7.33
C ARG A 63 3.74 -19.70 7.22
N THR A 64 3.65 -20.35 6.06
CA THR A 64 2.89 -21.58 5.91
C THR A 64 3.62 -22.65 6.72
N VAL A 65 3.06 -23.00 7.87
CA VAL A 65 3.54 -24.15 8.65
C VAL A 65 2.90 -25.39 8.01
N PRO A 66 3.68 -26.41 7.59
CA PRO A 66 3.15 -27.62 6.97
C PRO A 66 2.16 -28.37 7.86
#